data_AF-A0A3B0B4F0-F1
#
_entry.id   AF-A0A3B0B4F0-F1
#
_cell.length_a   1.000
_cell.length_b   1.000
_cell.length_c   1.000
_cell.angle_alpha   90.00
_cell.angle_beta   90.00
_cell.angle_gamma   90.00
#
_symmetry.space_group_name_H-M   'P 1'
#
loop_
_entity.id
_entity.type
_entity.pdbx_description
1 polymer ?
#
loop_
_entity_poly.entity_id
_entity_poly.type
_entity_poly.pdbx_seq_one_letter_code
_entity_poly.pdbx_strand_id
1 'polypeptide(L)'
;MHSFLPAGGGGVSTDLWAWVSARQDLRGAIAAVESAGAELRPLADAANWQSDGMRALHDLLLQLGDRTGSQVGDLSVREWELEAAVLA
;
A
#
# COMPACT_ATOMS: atom_id res chain seq x y z
N MET A 1 9.48 52.52 5.36
CA MET A 1 8.37 52.14 4.46
C MET A 1 8.92 51.17 3.43
N HIS A 2 8.65 49.88 3.58
CA HIS A 2 8.16 48.95 2.57
C HIS A 2 7.73 47.70 3.34
N SER A 3 6.42 47.58 3.50
CA SER A 3 5.72 46.45 4.10
C SER A 3 5.81 45.27 3.13
N PHE A 4 6.32 44.13 3.59
CA PHE A 4 6.06 42.85 2.92
C PHE A 4 4.76 42.30 3.53
N LEU A 5 3.62 42.66 2.93
CA LEU A 5 2.36 41.97 3.22
C LEU A 5 2.39 40.59 2.54
N PRO A 6 1.85 39.55 3.20
CA PRO A 6 1.92 38.16 2.78
C PRO A 6 0.80 37.83 1.78
N ALA A 7 1.10 37.04 0.76
CA ALA A 7 0.10 36.33 -0.06
C ALA A 7 0.85 35.19 -0.77
N GLY A 8 0.77 33.94 -0.33
CA GLY A 8 -0.47 33.18 -0.30
C GLY A 8 -0.70 32.59 -1.69
N GLY A 9 0.07 31.57 -2.08
CA GLY A 9 -0.02 30.97 -3.41
C GLY A 9 0.82 29.71 -3.66
N GLY A 10 1.76 29.37 -2.77
CA GLY A 10 2.57 28.14 -2.88
C GLY A 10 1.99 26.91 -2.17
N GLY A 11 1.14 27.09 -1.16
CA GLY A 11 0.67 25.99 -0.30
C GLY A 11 -0.19 24.98 -1.05
N VAL A 12 -1.27 25.44 -1.71
CA VAL A 12 -2.24 24.54 -2.36
C VAL A 12 -1.62 23.68 -3.46
N SER A 13 -0.67 24.22 -4.25
CA SER A 13 -0.01 23.46 -5.32
C SER A 13 1.02 22.45 -4.80
N THR A 14 1.76 22.79 -3.74
CA THR A 14 2.72 21.86 -3.12
C THR A 14 1.98 20.77 -2.33
N ASP A 15 0.89 21.12 -1.66
CA ASP A 15 0.06 20.18 -0.89
C ASP A 15 -0.70 19.22 -1.83
N LEU A 16 -1.24 19.71 -2.95
CA LEU A 16 -1.82 18.84 -3.99
C LEU A 16 -0.79 17.90 -4.60
N TRP A 17 0.44 18.37 -4.83
CA TRP A 17 1.48 17.51 -5.39
C TRP A 17 1.95 16.47 -4.35
N ALA A 18 2.15 16.86 -3.10
CA ALA A 18 2.43 15.90 -2.02
C ALA A 18 1.32 14.83 -1.91
N TRP A 19 0.06 15.22 -2.06
CA TRP A 19 -1.10 14.32 -2.06
C TRP A 19 -1.10 13.35 -3.25
N VAL A 20 -0.90 13.84 -4.47
CA VAL A 20 -0.88 12.97 -5.67
C VAL A 20 0.31 12.00 -5.61
N SER A 21 1.47 12.46 -5.14
CA SER A 21 2.66 11.60 -4.93
C SER A 21 2.37 10.52 -3.90
N ALA A 22 1.83 10.88 -2.72
CA ALA A 22 1.46 9.90 -1.69
C ALA A 22 0.45 8.87 -2.20
N ARG A 23 -0.53 9.29 -3.01
CA ARG A 23 -1.50 8.39 -3.64
C ARG A 23 -0.85 7.43 -4.63
N GLN A 24 0.09 7.90 -5.45
CA GLN A 24 0.83 7.04 -6.38
C GLN A 24 1.71 6.04 -5.64
N ASP A 25 2.38 6.46 -4.58
CA ASP A 25 3.22 5.59 -3.75
C ASP A 25 2.39 4.49 -3.08
N LEU A 26 1.21 4.85 -2.54
CA LEU A 26 0.26 3.88 -1.96
C LEU A 26 -0.19 2.84 -2.99
N ARG A 27 -0.55 3.28 -4.21
CA ARG A 27 -0.95 2.36 -5.29
C ARG A 27 0.20 1.47 -5.75
N GLY A 28 1.42 2.01 -5.82
CA GLY A 28 2.62 1.23 -6.12
C GLY A 28 2.89 0.16 -5.06
N ALA A 29 2.74 0.52 -3.78
CA ALA A 29 2.88 -0.43 -2.67
C ALA A 29 1.82 -1.54 -2.73
N ILE A 30 0.54 -1.19 -2.96
CA ILE A 30 -0.54 -2.17 -3.11
C ILE A 30 -0.25 -3.14 -4.26
N ALA A 31 0.10 -2.64 -5.44
CA ALA A 31 0.41 -3.47 -6.60
C ALA A 31 1.59 -4.42 -6.35
N ALA A 32 2.63 -3.95 -5.66
CA ALA A 32 3.78 -4.78 -5.30
C ALA A 32 3.39 -5.92 -4.33
N VAL A 33 2.55 -5.60 -3.35
CA VAL A 33 2.06 -6.54 -2.34
C VAL A 33 1.11 -7.57 -2.99
N GLU A 34 0.22 -7.15 -3.87
CA GLU A 34 -0.64 -8.05 -4.66
C GLU A 34 0.17 -8.97 -5.58
N SER A 35 1.18 -8.45 -6.27
CA SER A 35 2.08 -9.23 -7.13
C SER A 35 2.82 -10.30 -6.34
N ALA A 36 3.40 -9.93 -5.19
CA ALA A 36 4.04 -10.89 -4.30
C ALA A 36 3.06 -11.98 -3.83
N GLY A 37 1.84 -11.60 -3.42
CA GLY A 37 0.80 -12.55 -3.04
C GLY A 37 0.35 -13.46 -4.19
N ALA A 38 0.36 -12.98 -5.43
CA ALA A 38 0.03 -13.77 -6.61
C ALA A 38 1.12 -14.81 -6.95
N GLU A 39 2.39 -14.50 -6.69
CA GLU A 39 3.52 -15.42 -6.88
C GLU A 39 3.60 -16.49 -5.78
N LEU A 40 3.25 -16.15 -4.55
CA LEU A 40 3.30 -17.08 -3.41
C LEU A 40 2.20 -18.15 -3.44
N ARG A 41 1.03 -17.83 -3.98
CA ARG A 41 -0.15 -18.71 -4.04
C ARG A 41 0.07 -20.01 -4.83
N PRO A 42 0.60 -19.99 -6.07
CA PRO A 42 0.88 -21.22 -6.79
C PRO A 42 2.00 -22.05 -6.13
N LEU A 43 2.92 -21.43 -5.39
CA LEU A 43 3.92 -22.17 -4.59
C LEU A 43 3.26 -22.91 -3.41
N ALA A 44 2.25 -22.31 -2.79
CA ALA A 44 1.43 -22.93 -1.74
C ALA A 44 0.45 -24.00 -2.27
N ASP A 45 0.10 -23.97 -3.55
CA ASP A 45 -0.78 -24.98 -4.16
C ASP A 45 0.00 -26.15 -4.78
N ALA A 46 1.20 -25.91 -5.34
CA ALA A 46 1.93 -26.89 -6.13
C ALA A 46 2.81 -27.84 -5.32
N ALA A 47 3.10 -27.55 -4.05
CA ALA A 47 4.09 -28.31 -3.32
C ALA A 47 3.51 -29.56 -2.64
N ASN A 48 4.23 -30.68 -2.77
CA ASN A 48 3.88 -31.93 -2.12
C ASN A 48 4.33 -31.86 -0.64
N TRP A 49 3.40 -31.47 0.24
CA TRP A 49 3.59 -31.15 1.67
C TRP A 49 3.92 -32.35 2.59
N GLN A 50 4.69 -33.32 2.09
CA GLN A 50 4.93 -34.58 2.79
C GLN A 50 5.99 -34.48 3.89
N SER A 51 6.94 -33.55 3.80
CA SER A 51 7.95 -33.32 4.85
C SER A 51 7.56 -32.19 5.81
N ASP A 52 8.00 -32.29 7.06
CA ASP A 52 7.71 -31.29 8.09
C ASP A 52 8.28 -29.91 7.73
N GLY A 53 9.46 -29.87 7.08
CA GLY A 53 10.04 -28.61 6.59
C GLY A 53 9.22 -27.97 5.47
N MET A 54 8.57 -28.78 4.62
CA MET A 54 7.70 -28.25 3.56
C MET A 54 6.36 -27.77 4.15
N ARG A 55 5.81 -28.42 5.17
CA ARG A 55 4.64 -27.92 5.91
C ARG A 55 4.93 -26.61 6.64
N ALA A 56 6.09 -26.48 7.27
CA ALA A 56 6.50 -25.22 7.88
C ALA A 56 6.62 -24.07 6.86
N LEU A 57 7.12 -24.38 5.66
CA LEU A 57 7.13 -23.42 4.55
C LEU A 57 5.72 -23.06 4.10
N HIS A 58 4.80 -24.03 4.00
CA HIS A 58 3.39 -23.78 3.68
C HIS A 58 2.74 -22.83 4.68
N ASP A 59 2.91 -23.09 5.98
CA ASP A 59 2.35 -22.26 7.04
C ASP A 59 2.90 -20.82 7.00
N LEU A 60 4.17 -20.65 6.63
CA LEU A 60 4.78 -19.33 6.44
C LEU A 60 4.21 -18.62 5.20
N LEU A 61 3.97 -19.34 4.10
CA LEU A 61 3.36 -18.79 2.89
C LEU A 61 1.93 -18.31 3.15
N LEU A 62 1.13 -19.09 3.91
CA LEU A 62 -0.22 -18.71 4.31
C LEU A 62 -0.21 -17.46 5.21
N GLN A 63 0.63 -17.44 6.25
CA GLN A 63 0.77 -16.28 7.14
C GLN A 63 1.22 -15.02 6.39
N LEU A 64 2.11 -15.18 5.41
CA LEU A 64 2.55 -14.07 4.56
C LEU A 64 1.42 -13.58 3.66
N GLY A 65 0.62 -14.47 3.10
CA GLY A 65 -0.59 -14.13 2.34
C GLY A 65 -1.61 -13.36 3.18
N ASP A 66 -1.89 -13.81 4.41
CA ASP A 66 -2.82 -13.13 5.33
C ASP A 66 -2.32 -11.73 5.70
N ARG A 67 -1.02 -11.59 6.02
CA ARG A 67 -0.41 -10.29 6.33
C ARG A 67 -0.45 -9.34 5.14
N THR A 68 -0.18 -9.86 3.94
CA THR A 68 -0.27 -9.14 2.67
C THR A 68 -1.70 -8.60 2.47
N GLY A 69 -2.72 -9.45 2.66
CA GLY A 69 -4.12 -9.04 2.58
C GLY A 69 -4.50 -7.97 3.61
N SER A 70 -4.05 -8.11 4.86
CA SER A 70 -4.25 -7.09 5.90
C SER A 70 -3.61 -5.76 5.54
N GLN A 71 -2.39 -5.77 5.00
CA GLN A 71 -1.70 -4.55 4.57
C GLN A 71 -2.40 -3.87 3.40
N VAL A 72 -2.91 -4.63 2.43
CA VAL A 72 -3.72 -4.07 1.34
C VAL A 72 -4.97 -3.39 1.90
N GLY A 73 -5.69 -4.04 2.83
CA GLY A 73 -6.87 -3.46 3.48
C GLY A 73 -6.55 -2.13 4.18
N ASP A 74 -5.48 -2.07 4.96
CA ASP A 74 -5.05 -0.85 5.64
C ASP A 74 -4.70 0.27 4.66
N LEU A 75 -3.97 -0.04 3.57
CA LEU A 75 -3.61 0.94 2.55
C LEU A 75 -4.83 1.42 1.76
N SER A 76 -5.81 0.55 1.48
CA SER A 76 -7.08 0.94 0.84
C SER A 76 -7.90 1.88 1.73
N VAL A 77 -7.93 1.66 3.05
CA VAL A 77 -8.57 2.59 3.98
C VAL A 77 -7.88 3.95 3.94
N ARG A 78 -6.54 3.97 3.92
CA ARG A 78 -5.78 5.23 3.81
C ARG A 78 -6.01 5.94 2.48
N GLU A 79 -6.11 5.21 1.35
CA GLU A 79 -6.49 5.81 0.06
C GLU A 79 -7.89 6.44 0.14
N TRP A 80 -8.86 5.77 0.76
CA TRP A 80 -10.23 6.29 0.90
C TRP A 80 -10.30 7.55 1.77
N GLU A 81 -9.58 7.59 2.89
CA GLU A 81 -9.45 8.80 3.72
C GLU A 81 -8.82 9.96 2.93
N LEU A 82 -7.81 9.66 2.13
CA LEU A 82 -7.11 10.62 1.27
C LEU A 82 -8.07 11.21 0.22
N GLU A 83 -8.93 10.39 -0.38
CA GLU A 83 -9.98 10.81 -1.31
C GLU A 83 -11.05 11.67 -0.65
N ALA A 84 -11.52 11.27 0.54
CA ALA A 84 -12.51 12.01 1.29
C ALA A 84 -12.01 13.41 1.67
N ALA A 85 -10.73 13.55 2.00
CA ALA A 85 -10.10 14.83 2.36
C ALA A 85 -9.96 15.81 1.17
N VAL A 86 -10.01 15.33 -0.09
CA VAL A 86 -9.97 16.18 -1.29
C VAL A 86 -11.36 16.68 -1.70
N LEU A 87 -12.41 15.98 -1.29
CA LEU A 87 -13.80 16.33 -1.60
C LEU A 87 -14.49 17.19 -0.52
N ALA A 88 -13.84 17.38 0.63
CA ALA A 88 -14.29 18.20 1.75
C ALA A 88 -13.79 19.66 1.65
#